data_AF-A0A2A4NV89-F1
#
_entry.id   AF-A0A2A4NV89-F1
#
_cell.length_a   1.000
_cell.length_b   1.000
_cell.length_c   1.000
_cell.angle_alpha   90.00
_cell.angle_beta   90.00
_cell.angle_gamma   90.00
#
_symmetry.space_group_name_H-M   'P 1'
#
loop_
_entity.id
_entity.type
_entity.pdbx_description
1 polymer ?
#
loop_
_entity_poly.entity_id
_entity_poly.type
_entity_poly.pdbx_seq_one_letter_code
_entity_poly.pdbx_strand_id
1 'polypeptide(L)'
;MLFLMNVPLNAQEFRSIKHYRKVTGERVLKEGAWLKKDRNRNRKTWKTANSFNLNSPKGFEKYQSVSQIRDFYAWFDAERIDQGRLFKSAGIAEIAAKQLSKVDQGCIRFFIVRNSEVVRFVNEGSKQVFEFAFPLMQERNFSTSKLSKVEAVTWDKNNGFHEQCEVLSFLYSNLSYKALKRLEKMAKGKGIFKFGVPKRLRFTGDISNCEHRFLHGATVLLKEYDRQH
;
A
#
# COMPACT_ATOMS: atom_id res chain seq x y z
N MET A 1 -4.99 -6.01 40.09
CA MET A 1 -5.80 -6.41 38.92
C MET A 1 -5.02 -6.06 37.66
N LEU A 2 -4.28 -7.01 37.08
CA LEU A 2 -3.54 -6.81 35.83
C LEU A 2 -4.50 -6.95 34.66
N PHE A 3 -4.82 -5.85 33.98
CA PHE A 3 -5.45 -5.90 32.66
C PHE A 3 -4.42 -6.45 31.66
N LEU A 4 -4.47 -7.76 31.40
CA LEU A 4 -3.86 -8.33 30.21
C LEU A 4 -4.67 -7.83 29.01
N MET A 5 -4.24 -6.71 28.43
CA MET A 5 -4.70 -6.33 27.10
C MET A 5 -4.28 -7.43 26.14
N ASN A 6 -5.23 -8.25 25.73
CA ASN A 6 -5.09 -9.21 24.66
C ASN A 6 -4.96 -8.40 23.36
N VAL A 7 -3.78 -7.84 23.11
CA VAL A 7 -3.49 -7.14 21.86
C VAL A 7 -3.50 -8.22 20.78
N PRO A 8 -4.43 -8.19 19.81
CA PRO A 8 -4.41 -9.17 18.74
C PRO A 8 -3.03 -9.13 18.09
N LEU A 9 -2.37 -10.29 18.05
CA LEU A 9 -0.99 -10.51 17.59
C LEU A 9 -0.83 -10.34 16.07
N ASN A 10 -1.62 -9.44 15.48
CA ASN A 10 -1.66 -9.21 14.04
C ASN A 10 -0.67 -8.13 13.62
N ALA A 11 -0.33 -7.17 14.47
CA ALA A 11 0.70 -6.17 14.16
C ALA A 11 2.11 -6.72 14.44
N GLN A 12 2.98 -6.69 13.43
CA GLN A 12 4.38 -7.10 13.55
C GLN A 12 5.38 -5.93 13.57
N GLU A 13 4.91 -4.69 13.44
CA GLU A 13 5.73 -3.49 13.67
C GLU A 13 5.74 -3.08 15.15
N PHE A 14 6.93 -2.90 15.71
CA PHE A 14 7.10 -2.38 17.07
C PHE A 14 7.83 -1.04 17.07
N ARG A 15 7.42 -0.11 17.95
CA ARG A 15 8.08 1.21 18.05
C ARG A 15 9.57 1.09 18.41
N SER A 16 9.92 0.13 19.26
CA SER A 16 11.28 -0.11 19.74
C SER A 16 11.41 -1.51 20.33
N ILE A 17 12.65 -1.96 20.57
CA ILE A 17 12.90 -3.25 21.24
C ILE A 17 12.34 -3.28 22.67
N LYS A 18 12.33 -2.14 23.37
CA LYS A 18 11.70 -2.01 24.69
C LYS A 18 10.19 -2.23 24.61
N HIS A 19 9.54 -1.68 23.57
CA HIS A 19 8.11 -1.91 23.32
C HIS A 19 7.84 -3.38 22.99
N TYR A 20 8.66 -3.99 22.12
CA TYR A 20 8.56 -5.41 21.77
C TYR A 20 8.67 -6.31 23.00
N ARG A 21 9.70 -6.12 23.84
CA ARG A 21 9.89 -6.88 25.08
C ARG A 21 8.73 -6.70 26.05
N LYS A 22 8.17 -5.49 26.15
CA LYS A 22 7.00 -5.24 27.00
C LYS A 22 5.77 -6.02 26.54
N VAL A 23 5.55 -6.12 25.23
CA VAL A 23 4.37 -6.78 24.65
C VAL A 23 4.52 -8.30 24.61
N THR A 24 5.72 -8.81 24.33
CA THR A 24 5.94 -10.24 24.04
C THR A 24 6.71 -11.00 25.12
N GLY A 25 7.38 -10.30 26.05
CA GLY A 25 8.35 -10.89 26.97
C GLY A 25 9.72 -11.19 26.35
N GLU A 26 9.82 -11.19 25.02
CA GLU A 26 11.01 -11.60 24.27
C GLU A 26 12.06 -10.49 24.17
N ARG A 27 13.35 -10.87 24.19
CA ARG A 27 14.46 -9.91 24.03
C ARG A 27 14.93 -9.75 22.59
N VAL A 28 14.61 -10.72 21.74
CA VAL A 28 15.03 -10.80 20.33
C VAL A 28 13.78 -10.85 19.46
N LEU A 29 13.79 -10.09 18.36
CA LEU A 29 12.68 -10.09 17.42
C LEU A 29 12.52 -11.46 16.78
N LYS A 30 11.33 -12.04 16.89
CA LYS A 30 10.91 -13.22 16.13
C LYS A 30 10.82 -12.89 14.64
N GLU A 31 10.93 -13.91 13.80
CA GLU A 31 10.74 -13.78 12.36
C GLU A 31 9.39 -13.15 12.02
N GLY A 32 9.36 -12.38 10.94
CA GLY A 32 8.20 -11.56 10.58
C GLY A 32 8.06 -10.27 11.42
N ALA A 33 8.67 -10.14 12.60
CA ALA A 33 8.62 -8.89 13.38
C ALA A 33 9.72 -7.90 12.97
N TRP A 34 9.40 -6.60 13.01
CA TRP A 34 10.37 -5.52 12.75
C TRP A 34 10.15 -4.33 13.67
N LEU A 35 11.18 -3.49 13.83
CA LEU A 35 11.01 -2.18 14.47
C LEU A 35 10.68 -1.13 13.42
N LYS A 36 9.92 -0.10 13.82
CA LYS A 36 9.63 1.05 12.94
C LYS A 36 10.89 1.67 12.32
N LYS A 37 11.99 1.70 13.06
CA LYS A 37 13.29 2.18 12.55
C LYS A 37 13.89 1.27 11.46
N ASP A 38 13.58 -0.02 11.48
CA ASP A 38 14.07 -1.00 10.51
C ASP A 38 13.38 -0.80 9.18
N ARG A 39 12.05 -0.63 9.17
CA ARG A 39 11.29 -0.24 7.97
C ARG A 39 11.73 1.11 7.43
N ASN A 40 11.73 2.16 8.27
CA ASN A 40 12.07 3.52 7.83
C ASN A 40 13.50 3.65 7.25
N ARG A 41 14.41 2.74 7.62
CA ARG A 41 15.80 2.73 7.14
C ARG A 41 16.07 1.57 6.17
N ASN A 42 15.03 0.88 5.70
CA ASN A 42 15.10 -0.29 4.81
C ASN A 42 16.17 -1.33 5.23
N ARG A 43 16.22 -1.66 6.53
CA ARG A 43 17.24 -2.56 7.11
C ARG A 43 16.98 -4.02 6.76
N LYS A 44 18.03 -4.85 6.88
CA LYS A 44 17.94 -6.31 6.70
C LYS A 44 16.76 -6.94 7.47
N THR A 45 16.55 -6.56 8.73
CA THR A 45 15.43 -7.06 9.55
C THR A 45 14.06 -6.81 8.91
N TRP A 46 13.85 -5.64 8.28
CA TRP A 46 12.61 -5.35 7.55
C TRP A 46 12.46 -6.25 6.32
N LYS A 47 13.51 -6.40 5.51
CA LYS A 47 13.49 -7.25 4.31
C LYS A 47 13.26 -8.73 4.65
N THR A 48 13.91 -9.23 5.70
CA THR A 48 13.73 -10.59 6.20
C THR A 48 12.30 -10.80 6.72
N ALA A 49 11.76 -9.82 7.47
CA ALA A 49 10.37 -9.88 7.92
C ALA A 49 9.38 -9.92 6.74
N ASN A 50 9.60 -9.08 5.72
CA ASN A 50 8.75 -9.08 4.53
C ASN A 50 8.82 -10.41 3.77
N SER A 51 10.01 -10.98 3.60
CA SER A 51 10.20 -12.28 2.96
C SER A 51 9.48 -13.40 3.72
N PHE A 52 9.61 -13.41 5.05
CA PHE A 52 8.91 -14.35 5.92
C PHE A 52 7.39 -14.21 5.78
N ASN A 53 6.89 -12.98 5.83
CA ASN A 53 5.46 -12.71 5.70
C ASN A 53 4.92 -13.09 4.32
N LEU A 54 5.68 -12.81 3.26
CA LEU A 54 5.33 -13.21 1.90
C LEU A 54 5.22 -14.73 1.75
N ASN A 55 5.91 -15.52 2.57
CA ASN A 55 5.77 -16.98 2.59
C ASN A 55 4.52 -17.48 3.34
N SER A 56 3.70 -16.59 3.90
CA SER A 56 2.47 -16.93 4.61
C SER A 56 1.24 -16.50 3.80
N PRO A 57 0.23 -17.37 3.59
CA PRO A 57 -0.99 -17.02 2.86
C PRO A 57 -1.74 -15.79 3.42
N LYS A 58 -1.62 -15.54 4.73
CA LYS A 58 -2.22 -14.38 5.41
C LYS A 58 -1.19 -13.34 5.85
N GLY A 59 -0.04 -13.30 5.18
CA GLY A 59 1.04 -12.35 5.49
C GLY A 59 0.62 -10.89 5.38
N PHE A 60 -0.35 -10.58 4.53
CA PHE A 60 -0.87 -9.22 4.35
C PHE A 60 -1.48 -8.62 5.63
N GLU A 61 -2.02 -9.45 6.54
CA GLU A 61 -2.62 -9.00 7.80
C GLU A 61 -1.57 -8.35 8.74
N LYS A 62 -0.27 -8.51 8.46
CA LYS A 62 0.81 -7.98 9.29
C LYS A 62 1.06 -6.49 9.10
N TYR A 63 0.52 -5.92 8.02
CA TYR A 63 0.72 -4.52 7.61
C TYR A 63 -0.55 -3.71 7.90
N GLN A 64 -0.47 -2.85 8.91
CA GLN A 64 -1.63 -2.19 9.51
C GLN A 64 -1.90 -0.78 9.00
N SER A 65 -0.87 -0.10 8.50
CA SER A 65 -0.96 1.30 8.03
C SER A 65 -0.63 1.40 6.55
N VAL A 66 -1.10 2.46 5.91
CA VAL A 66 -0.83 2.74 4.49
C VAL A 66 0.67 2.90 4.25
N SER A 67 1.40 3.48 5.20
CA SER A 67 2.87 3.59 5.15
C SER A 67 3.57 2.23 5.17
N GLN A 68 3.08 1.27 5.96
CA GLN A 68 3.64 -0.08 5.99
C GLN A 68 3.38 -0.82 4.67
N ILE A 69 2.17 -0.71 4.13
CA ILE A 69 1.79 -1.30 2.83
C ILE A 69 2.61 -0.68 1.70
N ARG A 70 2.74 0.65 1.65
CA ARG A 70 3.60 1.36 0.70
C ARG A 70 5.04 0.85 0.74
N ASP A 71 5.61 0.74 1.93
CA ASP A 71 7.01 0.32 2.07
C ASP A 71 7.20 -1.16 1.75
N PHE A 72 6.15 -1.98 1.93
CA PHE A 72 6.14 -3.35 1.44
C PHE A 72 6.19 -3.38 -0.09
N TYR A 73 5.33 -2.61 -0.76
CA TYR A 73 5.37 -2.50 -2.22
C TYR A 73 6.73 -2.04 -2.72
N ALA A 74 7.34 -1.04 -2.08
CA ALA A 74 8.69 -0.57 -2.42
C ALA A 74 9.75 -1.68 -2.27
N TRP A 75 9.69 -2.47 -1.20
CA TRP A 75 10.59 -3.59 -0.99
C TRP A 75 10.36 -4.69 -2.05
N PHE A 76 9.11 -5.10 -2.25
CA PHE A 76 8.77 -6.17 -3.18
C PHE A 76 9.15 -5.80 -4.62
N ASP A 77 8.95 -4.54 -4.99
CA ASP A 77 9.34 -4.03 -6.30
C ASP A 77 10.86 -4.12 -6.54
N ALA A 78 11.67 -3.83 -5.53
CA ALA A 78 13.12 -4.04 -5.61
C ALA A 78 13.47 -5.54 -5.74
N GLU A 79 12.88 -6.41 -4.93
CA GLU A 79 13.17 -7.86 -4.99
C GLU A 79 12.78 -8.45 -6.35
N ARG A 80 11.63 -8.07 -6.92
CA ARG A 80 11.22 -8.59 -8.23
C ARG A 80 12.11 -8.07 -9.36
N ILE A 81 12.68 -6.85 -9.26
CA ILE A 81 13.72 -6.35 -10.18
C ILE A 81 14.96 -7.23 -10.10
N ASP A 82 15.45 -7.48 -8.89
CA ASP A 82 16.65 -8.30 -8.65
C ASP A 82 16.47 -9.74 -9.16
N GLN A 83 15.24 -10.26 -9.09
CA GLN A 83 14.86 -11.55 -9.67
C GLN A 83 14.66 -11.51 -11.21
N GLY A 84 14.78 -10.34 -11.86
CA GLY A 84 14.59 -10.16 -13.30
C GLY A 84 13.14 -10.33 -13.75
N ARG A 85 12.16 -9.99 -12.91
CA ARG A 85 10.72 -10.06 -13.24
C ARG A 85 10.24 -8.71 -13.80
N LEU A 86 9.42 -8.79 -14.84
CA LEU A 86 9.10 -7.65 -15.72
C LEU A 86 7.78 -6.93 -15.40
N PHE A 87 6.92 -7.51 -14.56
CA PHE A 87 5.68 -6.85 -14.14
C PHE A 87 6.02 -5.68 -13.19
N LYS A 88 5.20 -4.63 -13.19
CA LYS A 88 5.48 -3.34 -12.55
C LYS A 88 4.41 -2.91 -11.54
N SER A 89 3.35 -3.69 -11.36
CA SER A 89 2.21 -3.33 -10.50
C SER A 89 2.62 -2.90 -9.08
N ALA A 90 3.59 -3.58 -8.45
CA ALA A 90 4.06 -3.25 -7.11
C ALA A 90 4.67 -1.83 -7.04
N GLY A 91 5.55 -1.47 -7.97
CA GLY A 91 6.10 -0.12 -8.05
C GLY A 91 5.06 0.96 -8.35
N ILE A 92 4.07 0.66 -9.20
CA ILE A 92 2.93 1.57 -9.44
C ILE A 92 2.09 1.75 -8.17
N ALA A 93 1.82 0.66 -7.44
CA ALA A 93 1.10 0.68 -6.18
C ALA A 93 1.87 1.44 -5.07
N GLU A 94 3.20 1.36 -5.05
CA GLU A 94 4.05 2.16 -4.16
C GLU A 94 3.81 3.66 -4.38
N ILE A 95 3.82 4.12 -5.63
CA ILE A 95 3.61 5.53 -5.97
C ILE A 95 2.22 5.99 -5.53
N ALA A 96 1.19 5.19 -5.78
CA ALA A 96 -0.18 5.48 -5.36
C ALA A 96 -0.29 5.54 -3.81
N ALA A 97 0.19 4.50 -3.13
CA ALA A 97 0.18 4.40 -1.67
C ALA A 97 1.00 5.51 -1.02
N LYS A 98 2.07 5.99 -1.67
CA LYS A 98 2.86 7.15 -1.21
C LYS A 98 2.05 8.43 -1.16
N GLN A 99 1.19 8.70 -2.16
CA GLN A 99 0.30 9.86 -2.12
C GLN A 99 -0.68 9.79 -0.95
N LEU A 100 -1.16 8.59 -0.63
CA LEU A 100 -2.16 8.35 0.41
C LEU A 100 -1.57 8.24 1.82
N SER A 101 -0.35 7.69 1.97
CA SER A 101 0.29 7.39 3.26
C SER A 101 0.43 8.58 4.22
N LYS A 102 0.32 9.81 3.71
CA LYS A 102 0.28 11.01 4.54
C LYS A 102 -0.91 11.02 5.52
N VAL A 103 -1.98 10.26 5.27
CA VAL A 103 -3.11 10.12 6.21
C VAL A 103 -2.73 9.47 7.54
N ASP A 104 -1.62 8.71 7.58
CA ASP A 104 -1.10 8.12 8.82
C ASP A 104 -0.56 9.20 9.78
N GLN A 105 -0.28 10.40 9.27
CA GLN A 105 0.19 11.52 10.08
C GLN A 105 -0.99 12.25 10.72
N GLY A 106 -1.04 12.28 12.04
CA GLY A 106 -2.14 12.90 12.80
C GLY A 106 -2.44 14.34 12.40
N CYS A 107 -1.42 15.17 12.18
CA CYS A 107 -1.60 16.55 11.76
C CYS A 107 -2.25 16.67 10.37
N ILE A 108 -1.79 15.89 9.38
CA ILE A 108 -2.39 15.88 8.04
C ILE A 108 -3.83 15.39 8.11
N ARG A 109 -4.08 14.31 8.87
CA ARG A 109 -5.42 13.76 9.07
C ARG A 109 -6.38 14.80 9.66
N PHE A 110 -5.97 15.46 10.74
CA PHE A 110 -6.84 16.35 11.51
C PHE A 110 -6.98 17.75 10.92
N PHE A 111 -5.93 18.32 10.33
CA PHE A 111 -5.93 19.71 9.83
C PHE A 111 -6.05 19.83 8.32
N ILE A 112 -5.61 18.83 7.54
CA ILE A 112 -5.60 18.90 6.08
C ILE A 112 -6.74 18.09 5.49
N VAL A 113 -6.87 16.79 5.81
CA VAL A 113 -7.94 15.96 5.25
C VAL A 113 -9.30 16.39 5.79
N ARG A 114 -9.41 16.54 7.12
CA ARG A 114 -10.62 17.04 7.84
C ARG A 114 -11.91 16.30 7.46
N ASN A 115 -11.81 15.00 7.17
CA ASN A 115 -12.95 14.15 6.83
C ASN A 115 -12.62 12.70 7.25
N SER A 116 -13.29 12.20 8.29
CA SER A 116 -13.04 10.86 8.84
C SER A 116 -13.44 9.73 7.88
N GLU A 117 -14.45 9.95 7.05
CA GLU A 117 -14.90 8.99 6.04
C GLU A 117 -13.85 8.79 4.95
N VAL A 118 -13.23 9.88 4.46
CA VAL A 118 -12.09 9.80 3.53
C VAL A 118 -10.91 9.07 4.16
N VAL A 119 -10.63 9.33 5.44
CA VAL A 119 -9.54 8.63 6.16
C VAL A 119 -9.84 7.14 6.27
N ARG A 120 -11.08 6.77 6.61
CA ARG A 120 -11.52 5.37 6.67
C ARG A 120 -11.39 4.71 5.31
N PHE A 121 -11.93 5.35 4.27
CA PHE A 121 -11.83 4.90 2.88
C PHE A 121 -10.38 4.62 2.46
N VAL A 122 -9.44 5.54 2.75
CA VAL A 122 -8.03 5.34 2.40
C VAL A 122 -7.43 4.14 3.14
N ASN A 123 -7.75 3.95 4.41
CA ASN A 123 -7.24 2.82 5.19
C ASN A 123 -7.85 1.48 4.74
N GLU A 124 -9.17 1.42 4.57
CA GLU A 124 -9.89 0.23 4.11
C GLU A 124 -9.51 -0.13 2.68
N GLY A 125 -9.50 0.85 1.77
CA GLY A 125 -9.11 0.65 0.38
C GLY A 125 -7.67 0.16 0.25
N SER A 126 -6.72 0.74 1.00
CA SER A 126 -5.33 0.28 0.98
C SER A 126 -5.21 -1.17 1.47
N LYS A 127 -5.99 -1.56 2.49
CA LYS A 127 -5.99 -2.93 3.01
C LYS A 127 -6.63 -3.91 2.04
N GLN A 128 -7.78 -3.59 1.45
CA GLN A 128 -8.47 -4.46 0.49
C GLN A 128 -7.65 -4.68 -0.78
N VAL A 129 -7.05 -3.60 -1.32
CA VAL A 129 -6.14 -3.72 -2.47
C VAL A 129 -4.94 -4.57 -2.12
N PHE A 130 -4.37 -4.38 -0.92
CA PHE A 130 -3.23 -5.18 -0.51
C PHE A 130 -3.58 -6.64 -0.26
N GLU A 131 -4.73 -6.94 0.34
CA GLU A 131 -5.26 -8.30 0.51
C GLU A 131 -5.48 -8.99 -0.83
N PHE A 132 -5.96 -8.27 -1.85
CA PHE A 132 -6.08 -8.77 -3.22
C PHE A 132 -4.70 -8.99 -3.89
N ALA A 133 -3.81 -8.00 -3.81
CA ALA A 133 -2.53 -8.01 -4.53
C ALA A 133 -1.48 -8.94 -3.89
N PHE A 134 -1.54 -9.16 -2.57
CA PHE A 134 -0.56 -9.95 -1.85
C PHE A 134 -0.43 -11.41 -2.33
N PRO A 135 -1.51 -12.20 -2.47
CA PRO A 135 -1.41 -13.55 -3.01
C PRO A 135 -0.90 -13.58 -4.45
N LEU A 136 -1.27 -12.59 -5.27
CA LEU A 136 -0.75 -12.44 -6.64
C LEU A 136 0.78 -12.22 -6.65
N MET A 137 1.27 -11.34 -5.78
CA MET A 137 2.70 -11.11 -5.58
C MET A 137 3.41 -12.35 -5.03
N GLN A 138 2.81 -13.06 -4.09
CA GLN A 138 3.32 -14.31 -3.52
C GLN A 138 3.51 -15.37 -4.62
N GLU A 139 2.46 -15.64 -5.40
CA GLU A 139 2.50 -16.59 -6.52
C GLU A 139 3.61 -16.19 -7.51
N ARG A 140 3.63 -14.92 -7.92
CA ARG A 140 4.65 -14.44 -8.86
C ARG A 140 6.06 -14.53 -8.29
N ASN A 141 6.28 -14.33 -7.00
CA ASN A 141 7.59 -14.38 -6.37
C ASN A 141 8.16 -15.81 -6.31
N PHE A 142 7.32 -16.79 -5.96
CA PHE A 142 7.75 -18.19 -5.79
C PHE A 142 7.66 -19.02 -7.08
N SER A 143 7.03 -18.50 -8.13
CA SER A 143 6.99 -19.18 -9.44
C SER A 143 8.38 -19.28 -10.07
N THR A 144 8.72 -20.48 -10.57
CA THR A 144 9.94 -20.75 -11.34
C THR A 144 9.91 -20.12 -12.73
N SER A 145 8.72 -19.92 -13.31
CA SER A 145 8.55 -19.30 -14.62
C SER A 145 8.48 -17.77 -14.52
N LYS A 146 9.20 -17.10 -15.42
CA LYS A 146 9.13 -15.64 -15.58
C LYS A 146 8.21 -15.32 -16.74
N LEU A 147 7.29 -14.37 -16.55
CA LEU A 147 6.47 -13.84 -17.63
C LEU A 147 7.39 -13.15 -18.65
N SER A 148 7.14 -13.39 -19.93
CA SER A 148 7.67 -12.55 -20.99
C SER A 148 7.20 -11.10 -20.82
N LYS A 149 7.82 -10.18 -21.55
CA LYS A 149 7.45 -8.76 -21.49
C LYS A 149 5.97 -8.52 -21.81
N VAL A 150 5.43 -9.21 -22.81
CA VAL A 150 4.02 -9.08 -23.22
C VAL A 150 3.09 -9.64 -22.15
N GLU A 151 3.39 -10.84 -21.63
CA GLU A 151 2.59 -11.46 -20.57
C GLU A 151 2.60 -10.62 -19.29
N ALA A 152 3.74 -10.03 -18.91
CA ALA A 152 3.84 -9.17 -17.74
C ALA A 152 2.96 -7.92 -17.86
N VAL A 153 2.95 -7.27 -19.04
CA VAL A 153 2.08 -6.11 -19.31
C VAL A 153 0.61 -6.50 -19.26
N THR A 154 0.23 -7.64 -19.84
CA THR A 154 -1.13 -8.14 -19.80
C THR A 154 -1.56 -8.47 -18.37
N TRP A 155 -0.67 -9.12 -17.60
CA TRP A 155 -0.91 -9.46 -16.20
C TRP A 155 -1.15 -8.20 -15.34
N ASP A 156 -0.30 -7.17 -15.49
CA ASP A 156 -0.48 -5.89 -14.78
C ASP A 156 -1.81 -5.21 -15.14
N LYS A 157 -2.18 -5.20 -16.44
CA LYS A 157 -3.43 -4.58 -16.91
C LYS A 157 -4.66 -5.30 -16.38
N ASN A 158 -4.69 -6.63 -16.48
CA ASN A 158 -5.85 -7.42 -16.05
C ASN A 158 -6.08 -7.26 -14.54
N ASN A 159 -5.01 -7.40 -13.74
CA ASN A 159 -5.12 -7.27 -12.29
C ASN A 159 -5.42 -5.83 -11.87
N GLY A 160 -4.81 -4.83 -12.53
CA GLY A 160 -5.11 -3.43 -12.24
C GLY A 160 -6.54 -3.04 -12.60
N PHE A 161 -7.11 -3.58 -13.67
CA PHE A 161 -8.51 -3.34 -14.02
C PHE A 161 -9.45 -4.00 -13.00
N HIS A 162 -9.21 -5.28 -12.67
CA HIS A 162 -9.99 -6.01 -11.67
C HIS A 162 -9.93 -5.33 -10.29
N GLU A 163 -8.74 -4.89 -9.85
CA GLU A 163 -8.57 -4.12 -8.61
C GLU A 163 -9.46 -2.85 -8.62
N GLN A 164 -9.43 -2.08 -9.70
CA GLN A 164 -10.13 -0.80 -9.76
C GLN A 164 -11.64 -0.94 -9.94
N CYS A 165 -12.10 -1.92 -10.72
CA CYS A 165 -13.50 -2.07 -11.11
C CYS A 165 -14.28 -3.08 -10.25
N GLU A 166 -13.60 -4.03 -9.61
CA GLU A 166 -14.27 -5.04 -8.77
C GLU A 166 -13.92 -4.85 -7.29
N VAL A 167 -12.63 -4.81 -6.95
CA VAL A 167 -12.20 -4.73 -5.53
C VAL A 167 -12.58 -3.37 -4.92
N LEU A 168 -12.27 -2.27 -5.59
CA LEU A 168 -12.50 -0.92 -5.04
C LEU A 168 -13.89 -0.34 -5.29
N SER A 169 -14.65 -0.88 -6.24
CA SER A 169 -15.87 -0.23 -6.73
C SER A 169 -16.90 0.00 -5.62
N PHE A 170 -17.12 -1.02 -4.77
CA PHE A 170 -18.02 -0.92 -3.61
C PHE A 170 -17.60 0.14 -2.60
N LEU A 171 -16.30 0.31 -2.37
CA LEU A 171 -15.81 1.35 -1.46
C LEU A 171 -16.12 2.75 -1.98
N TYR A 172 -16.02 2.97 -3.30
CA TYR A 172 -16.36 4.25 -3.91
C TYR A 172 -17.86 4.54 -3.86
N SER A 173 -18.71 3.54 -4.10
CA SER A 173 -20.18 3.72 -4.08
C SER A 173 -20.72 4.03 -2.68
N ASN A 174 -20.01 3.62 -1.63
CA ASN A 174 -20.41 3.85 -0.24
C ASN A 174 -19.98 5.20 0.33
N LEU A 175 -19.24 6.01 -0.44
CA LEU A 175 -18.84 7.35 0.01
C LEU A 175 -20.01 8.32 -0.06
N SER A 176 -20.19 9.10 1.01
CA SER A 176 -21.06 10.27 0.97
C SER A 176 -20.59 11.26 -0.10
N TYR A 177 -21.51 12.03 -0.67
CA TYR A 177 -21.17 13.08 -1.64
C TYR A 177 -20.06 14.03 -1.13
N LYS A 178 -20.10 14.37 0.17
CA LYS A 178 -19.08 15.24 0.80
C LYS A 178 -17.70 14.57 0.82
N ALA A 179 -17.62 13.29 1.15
CA ALA A 179 -16.37 12.55 1.17
C ALA A 179 -15.84 12.31 -0.26
N LEU A 180 -16.69 11.92 -1.20
CA LEU A 180 -16.32 11.74 -2.60
C LEU A 180 -15.74 13.03 -3.20
N LYS A 181 -16.42 14.17 -3.01
CA LYS A 181 -15.92 15.48 -3.46
C LYS A 181 -14.61 15.89 -2.80
N ARG A 182 -14.37 15.50 -1.54
CA ARG A 182 -13.11 15.76 -0.83
C ARG A 182 -11.99 14.89 -1.40
N LEU A 183 -12.24 13.60 -1.60
CA LEU A 183 -11.31 12.65 -2.21
C LEU A 183 -10.95 13.07 -3.63
N GLU A 184 -11.93 13.50 -4.43
CA GLU A 184 -11.70 14.03 -5.78
C GLU A 184 -10.78 15.26 -5.76
N LYS A 185 -11.01 16.21 -4.84
CA LYS A 185 -10.12 17.37 -4.67
C LYS A 185 -8.70 16.94 -4.26
N MET A 186 -8.57 15.90 -3.44
CA MET A 186 -7.26 15.33 -3.07
C MET A 186 -6.55 14.78 -4.29
N ALA A 187 -7.19 13.87 -5.02
CA ALA A 187 -6.62 13.21 -6.20
C ALA A 187 -6.25 14.20 -7.31
N LYS A 188 -7.09 15.23 -7.53
CA LYS A 188 -6.85 16.29 -8.53
C LYS A 188 -5.88 17.37 -8.04
N GLY A 189 -5.37 17.29 -6.80
CA GLY A 189 -4.49 18.30 -6.22
C GLY A 189 -5.11 19.71 -6.17
N LYS A 190 -6.43 19.82 -5.91
CA LYS A 190 -7.16 21.10 -5.87
C LYS A 190 -7.03 21.78 -4.50
N GLY A 191 -6.93 23.11 -4.49
CA GLY A 191 -6.82 23.91 -3.26
C GLY A 191 -5.56 23.58 -2.48
N ILE A 192 -5.69 23.29 -1.18
CA ILE A 192 -4.55 22.95 -0.30
C ILE A 192 -3.84 21.65 -0.72
N PHE A 193 -4.51 20.75 -1.43
CA PHE A 193 -3.92 19.49 -1.86
C PHE A 193 -2.89 19.64 -2.98
N LYS A 194 -2.81 20.83 -3.60
CA LYS A 194 -1.80 21.14 -4.62
C LYS A 194 -0.36 21.00 -4.11
N PHE A 195 -0.15 21.18 -2.80
CA PHE A 195 1.13 21.03 -2.12
C PHE A 195 1.42 19.57 -1.75
N GLY A 196 0.38 18.73 -1.69
CA GLY A 196 0.49 17.33 -1.33
C GLY A 196 0.72 16.41 -2.54
N VAL A 197 0.15 16.78 -3.70
CA VAL A 197 0.14 15.98 -4.94
C VAL A 197 0.84 16.75 -6.09
N PRO A 198 2.02 16.27 -6.55
CA PRO A 198 2.74 16.88 -7.67
C PRO A 198 1.89 16.98 -8.93
N LYS A 199 2.06 18.05 -9.73
CA LYS A 199 1.26 18.29 -10.94
C LYS A 199 1.20 17.07 -11.87
N ARG A 200 2.34 16.38 -12.05
CA ARG A 200 2.48 15.21 -12.92
C ARG A 200 1.73 13.96 -12.44
N LEU A 201 1.30 13.91 -11.18
CA LEU A 201 0.58 12.78 -10.57
C LEU A 201 -0.89 13.10 -10.30
N ARG A 202 -1.39 14.25 -10.77
CA ARG A 202 -2.79 14.63 -10.50
C ARG A 202 -3.72 13.79 -11.34
N PHE A 203 -4.75 13.28 -10.68
CA PHE A 203 -5.82 12.56 -11.34
C PHE A 203 -6.60 13.46 -12.31
N THR A 204 -7.04 12.87 -13.42
CA THR A 204 -7.89 13.50 -14.43
C THR A 204 -9.07 12.58 -14.73
N GLY A 205 -10.26 13.15 -14.90
CA GLY A 205 -11.50 12.39 -15.10
C GLY A 205 -12.39 12.31 -13.86
N ASP A 206 -13.37 11.41 -13.87
CA ASP A 206 -14.26 11.12 -12.76
C ASP A 206 -13.67 10.05 -11.85
N ILE A 207 -13.54 10.34 -10.56
CA ILE A 207 -12.94 9.42 -9.59
C ILE A 207 -13.91 8.26 -9.24
N SER A 208 -15.21 8.43 -9.49
CA SER A 208 -16.21 7.37 -9.27
C SER A 208 -16.19 6.33 -10.40
N ASN A 209 -15.74 6.72 -11.59
CA ASN A 209 -15.59 5.83 -12.74
C ASN A 209 -14.33 4.96 -12.59
N CYS A 210 -14.49 3.63 -12.58
CA CYS A 210 -13.37 2.71 -12.37
C CYS A 210 -12.37 2.69 -13.53
N GLU A 211 -12.83 2.82 -14.77
CA GLU A 211 -11.97 2.86 -15.95
C GLU A 211 -11.05 4.08 -15.91
N HIS A 212 -11.57 5.23 -15.49
CA HIS A 212 -10.76 6.45 -15.33
C HIS A 212 -9.67 6.25 -14.26
N ARG A 213 -9.99 5.56 -13.14
CA ARG A 213 -9.01 5.21 -12.12
C ARG A 213 -7.95 4.24 -12.65
N PHE A 214 -8.37 3.18 -13.35
CA PHE A 214 -7.47 2.25 -14.01
C PHE A 214 -6.54 2.95 -15.00
N LEU A 215 -7.08 3.78 -15.89
CA LEU A 215 -6.33 4.54 -16.87
C LEU A 215 -5.32 5.46 -16.21
N HIS A 216 -5.66 6.09 -15.08
CA HIS A 216 -4.70 6.91 -14.33
C HIS A 216 -3.50 6.08 -13.86
N GLY A 217 -3.73 4.87 -13.32
CA GLY A 217 -2.66 3.93 -12.97
C GLY A 217 -1.84 3.51 -14.18
N ALA A 218 -2.52 3.03 -15.23
CA ALA A 218 -1.92 2.46 -16.44
C ALA A 218 -1.21 3.48 -17.33
N THR A 219 -1.42 4.78 -17.12
CA THR A 219 -0.79 5.84 -17.94
C THR A 219 0.06 6.77 -17.08
N VAL A 220 -0.54 7.48 -16.13
CA VAL A 220 0.13 8.53 -15.36
C VAL A 220 1.10 7.93 -14.36
N LEU A 221 0.65 6.95 -13.57
CA LEU A 221 1.51 6.33 -12.55
C LEU A 221 2.57 5.43 -13.18
N LEU A 222 2.21 4.66 -14.21
CA LEU A 222 3.19 3.90 -14.99
C LEU A 222 4.28 4.80 -15.58
N LYS A 223 3.92 5.94 -16.17
CA LYS A 223 4.90 6.91 -16.69
C LYS A 223 5.79 7.48 -15.60
N GLU A 224 5.25 7.73 -14.40
CA GLU A 224 6.07 8.17 -13.28
C GLU A 224 7.04 7.06 -12.83
N TYR A 225 6.55 5.83 -12.74
CA TYR A 225 7.36 4.65 -12.38
C TYR A 225 8.54 4.48 -13.35
N ASP A 226 8.27 4.57 -14.66
CA ASP A 226 9.28 4.47 -15.73
C ASP A 226 10.28 5.63 -15.75
N ARG A 227 10.02 6.73 -15.03
CA ARG A 227 11.01 7.82 -14.89
C ARG A 227 11.97 7.59 -13.73
N GLN A 228 11.63 6.70 -12.80
CA GLN A 228 12.43 6.43 -11.60
C GLN A 228 13.38 5.23 -11.78
N HIS A 229 13.24 4.49 -12.89
CA HIS A 229 13.99 3.28 -13.24
C HIS A 229 14.45 3.37 -14.70
#